data_AF-A0A330LRX9-F1
#
_entry.id   AF-A0A330LRX9-F1
#
_cell.length_a   1.000
_cell.length_b   1.000
_cell.length_c   1.000
_cell.angle_alpha   90.00
_cell.angle_beta   90.00
_cell.angle_gamma   90.00
#
_symmetry.space_group_name_H-M   'P 1'
#
loop_
_entity.id
_entity.type
_entity.pdbx_description
1 polymer ?
#
loop_
_entity_poly.entity_id
_entity_poly.type
_entity_poly.pdbx_seq_one_letter_code
_entity_poly.pdbx_strand_id
1 'polypeptide(L)'
;MMHCKLKSLGLTLIELLLSLAIVTILMALSVPSYSAYVNKNKLCNLTRQLVEALNVTKQLAIARGVPHYFNVQINNSVMTAGESCWVISQFENCDCFTSSALCQSKYGQVSATINDIELSTNRSQLSFSPLFGMTNGTTYHLVSGGFATKVIVSTQGRIRICMDRGESAIYAPC
;
A
#
# COMPACT_ATOMS: atom_id res chain seq x y z
N MET A 1 -47.70 1.38 -47.70
CA MET A 1 -46.30 1.12 -47.30
C MET A 1 -45.59 2.45 -47.09
N MET A 2 -45.50 2.90 -45.84
CA MET A 2 -44.93 4.20 -45.48
C MET A 2 -43.45 3.99 -45.16
N HIS A 3 -42.56 4.39 -46.07
CA HIS A 3 -41.12 4.39 -45.82
C HIS A 3 -40.77 5.62 -44.97
N CYS A 4 -40.61 5.41 -43.67
CA CYS A 4 -40.06 6.42 -42.78
C CYS A 4 -38.55 6.57 -43.10
N LYS A 5 -38.20 7.59 -43.89
CA LYS A 5 -36.80 7.97 -44.09
C LYS A 5 -36.27 8.52 -42.76
N LEU A 6 -35.40 7.76 -42.10
CA LEU A 6 -34.49 8.30 -41.08
C LEU A 6 -33.65 9.39 -41.77
N LYS A 7 -33.91 10.65 -41.40
CA LYS A 7 -33.16 11.81 -41.86
C LYS A 7 -31.76 11.72 -41.25
N SER A 8 -30.74 11.45 -42.07
CA SER A 8 -29.35 11.57 -41.64
C SER A 8 -29.07 13.03 -41.32
N LEU A 9 -29.01 13.36 -40.02
CA LEU A 9 -28.53 14.65 -39.53
C LEU A 9 -27.00 14.58 -39.57
N GLY A 10 -26.39 15.21 -40.57
CA GLY A 10 -24.93 15.36 -40.63
C GLY A 10 -24.47 16.40 -39.61
N LEU A 11 -23.35 16.12 -38.92
CA LEU A 11 -22.69 17.10 -38.05
C LEU A 11 -22.17 18.27 -38.87
N THR A 12 -22.42 19.50 -38.41
CA THR A 12 -21.82 20.68 -39.04
C THR A 12 -20.36 20.81 -38.61
N LEU A 13 -19.51 21.42 -39.45
CA LEU A 13 -18.09 21.64 -39.12
C LEU A 13 -17.94 22.47 -37.83
N ILE A 14 -18.82 23.43 -37.60
CA ILE A 14 -18.81 24.25 -36.38
C ILE A 14 -19.21 23.45 -35.14
N GLU A 15 -20.14 22.50 -35.25
CA GLU A 15 -20.54 21.61 -34.16
C GLU A 15 -19.42 20.63 -33.80
N LEU A 16 -18.67 20.14 -34.79
CA LEU A 16 -17.45 19.35 -34.56
C LEU A 16 -16.38 20.17 -33.84
N LEU A 17 -16.14 21.43 -34.25
CA LEU A 17 -15.17 22.29 -33.59
C LEU A 17 -15.58 22.63 -32.15
N LEU A 18 -16.86 22.92 -31.92
CA LEU A 18 -17.39 23.23 -30.59
C LEU A 18 -17.31 22.01 -29.65
N SER A 19 -17.71 20.83 -30.13
CA SER A 19 -17.62 19.59 -29.35
C SER A 19 -16.16 19.24 -29.01
N LEU A 20 -15.24 19.40 -29.97
CA LEU A 20 -13.81 19.16 -29.73
C LEU A 20 -13.23 20.16 -28.71
N ALA A 21 -13.63 21.44 -28.78
CA ALA A 21 -13.23 22.46 -27.81
C ALA A 21 -13.74 22.15 -26.39
N ILE A 22 -14.96 21.64 -26.24
CA ILE A 22 -15.49 21.23 -24.94
C ILE A 22 -14.73 20.02 -24.39
N VAL A 23 -14.47 19.01 -25.23
CA VAL A 23 -13.73 17.80 -24.84
C VAL A 23 -12.30 18.14 -24.38
N THR A 24 -11.60 19.03 -25.09
CA THR A 24 -10.22 19.41 -24.71
C THR A 24 -10.17 20.14 -23.36
N ILE A 25 -11.12 21.03 -23.08
CA ILE A 25 -11.23 21.71 -21.78
C ILE A 25 -11.49 20.70 -20.66
N LEU A 26 -12.41 19.75 -20.86
CA LEU A 26 -12.72 18.72 -19.86
C LEU A 26 -11.54 17.78 -19.59
N MET A 27 -10.79 17.41 -20.63
CA MET A 27 -9.59 16.58 -20.50
C MET A 27 -8.50 17.30 -19.67
N ALA A 28 -8.29 18.61 -19.90
CA ALA A 28 -7.29 19.39 -19.17
C ALA A 28 -7.54 19.42 -17.65
N LEU A 29 -8.81 19.48 -17.22
CA LEU A 29 -9.17 19.52 -15.80
C LEU A 29 -9.13 18.14 -15.10
N SER A 30 -9.26 17.05 -15.85
CA SER A 30 -9.42 15.70 -15.29
C SER A 30 -8.10 15.05 -14.84
N VAL A 31 -6.97 15.39 -15.48
CA VAL A 31 -5.66 14.76 -15.23
C VAL A 31 -5.13 14.93 -13.79
N PRO A 32 -5.11 16.12 -13.15
CA PRO A 32 -4.47 16.28 -11.84
C PRO A 32 -5.21 15.55 -10.72
N SER A 33 -6.53 15.37 -10.81
CA SER A 33 -7.30 14.63 -9.79
C SER A 33 -7.01 13.13 -9.82
N TYR A 34 -6.59 12.60 -10.98
CA TYR A 34 -6.34 11.17 -11.16
C TYR A 34 -5.06 10.73 -10.45
N SER A 35 -3.99 11.54 -10.48
CA SER A 35 -2.72 11.19 -9.84
C SER A 35 -2.83 11.06 -8.32
N ALA A 36 -3.56 11.98 -7.67
CA ALA A 36 -3.81 11.92 -6.23
C ALA A 36 -4.63 10.67 -5.83
N TYR A 37 -5.62 10.30 -6.64
CA TYR A 37 -6.42 9.10 -6.42
C TYR A 37 -5.58 7.82 -6.53
N VAL A 38 -4.73 7.73 -7.56
CA VAL A 38 -3.82 6.59 -7.75
C VAL A 38 -2.85 6.47 -6.57
N ASN A 39 -2.23 7.55 -6.13
CA ASN A 39 -1.28 7.53 -5.00
C ASN A 39 -1.94 7.10 -3.70
N LYS A 40 -3.15 7.60 -3.42
CA LYS A 40 -3.95 7.16 -2.27
C LYS A 40 -4.28 5.67 -2.32
N ASN A 41 -4.66 5.16 -3.49
CA ASN A 41 -4.98 3.74 -3.66
C ASN A 41 -3.74 2.85 -3.51
N LYS A 42 -2.59 3.27 -4.05
CA LYS A 42 -1.30 2.59 -3.83
C LYS A 42 -0.98 2.50 -2.34
N LEU A 43 -1.06 3.62 -1.61
CA LEU A 43 -0.82 3.69 -0.16
C LEU A 43 -1.78 2.76 0.61
N CYS A 44 -3.07 2.80 0.28
CA CYS A 44 -4.07 1.94 0.92
C CYS A 44 -3.83 0.45 0.64
N ASN A 45 -3.45 0.10 -0.58
CA ASN A 45 -3.14 -1.27 -0.96
C ASN A 45 -1.92 -1.80 -0.19
N LEU A 46 -0.83 -1.04 -0.12
CA LEU A 46 0.35 -1.42 0.66
C LEU A 46 0.05 -1.53 2.15
N THR A 47 -0.73 -0.60 2.70
CA THR A 47 -1.16 -0.65 4.11
C THR A 47 -1.94 -1.94 4.39
N ARG A 48 -2.82 -2.38 3.47
CA ARG A 48 -3.56 -3.64 3.60
C ARG A 48 -2.65 -4.85 3.52
N GLN A 49 -1.74 -4.89 2.55
CA GLN A 49 -0.78 -5.99 2.41
C GLN A 49 0.12 -6.12 3.65
N LEU A 50 0.54 -5.00 4.23
CA LEU A 50 1.30 -4.99 5.48
C LEU A 50 0.49 -5.58 6.64
N VAL A 51 -0.77 -5.15 6.81
CA VAL A 51 -1.64 -5.68 7.86
C VAL A 51 -1.97 -7.15 7.66
N GLU A 52 -2.17 -7.58 6.42
CA GLU A 52 -2.35 -8.99 6.06
C GLU A 52 -1.11 -9.80 6.44
N ALA A 53 0.09 -9.34 6.08
CA ALA A 53 1.33 -10.02 6.42
C ALA A 53 1.52 -10.14 7.95
N LEU A 54 1.25 -9.07 8.70
CA LEU A 54 1.28 -9.09 10.17
C LEU A 54 0.27 -10.07 10.77
N ASN A 55 -0.95 -10.12 10.22
CA ASN A 55 -1.98 -11.08 10.65
C ASN A 55 -1.56 -12.51 10.34
N VAL A 56 -0.96 -12.76 9.17
CA VAL A 56 -0.42 -14.07 8.79
C VAL A 56 0.70 -14.47 9.75
N THR A 57 1.65 -13.60 10.08
CA THR A 57 2.70 -13.92 11.06
C THR A 57 2.11 -14.29 12.42
N LYS A 58 1.13 -13.51 12.91
CA LYS A 58 0.43 -13.80 14.16
C LYS A 58 -0.27 -15.15 14.11
N GLN A 59 -0.99 -15.43 13.02
CA GLN A 59 -1.69 -16.71 12.84
C GLN A 59 -0.72 -17.88 12.77
N LEU A 60 0.43 -17.73 12.09
CA LEU A 60 1.47 -18.74 12.04
C LEU A 60 2.05 -19.02 13.44
N ALA A 61 2.31 -17.98 14.24
CA ALA A 61 2.78 -18.17 15.61
C ALA A 61 1.80 -18.96 16.47
N ILE A 62 0.52 -18.63 16.41
CA ILE A 62 -0.54 -19.29 17.19
C ILE A 62 -0.77 -20.72 16.68
N ALA A 63 -0.91 -20.91 15.37
CA ALA A 63 -1.23 -22.20 14.76
C ALA A 63 -0.07 -23.20 14.88
N ARG A 64 1.18 -22.75 14.83
CA ARG A 64 2.36 -23.61 14.94
C ARG A 64 2.82 -23.81 16.39
N GLY A 65 2.31 -23.03 17.34
CA GLY A 65 2.71 -23.12 18.75
C GLY A 65 4.15 -22.69 19.02
N VAL A 66 4.80 -22.01 18.08
CA VAL A 66 6.19 -21.52 18.18
C VAL A 66 6.25 -20.04 17.76
N PRO A 67 7.15 -19.23 18.35
CA PRO A 67 7.26 -17.84 17.99
C PRO A 67 7.58 -17.68 16.50
N HIS A 68 6.95 -16.69 15.87
CA HIS A 68 7.27 -16.27 14.50
C HIS A 68 7.67 -14.81 14.49
N TYR A 69 8.58 -14.47 13.60
CA TYR A 69 9.16 -13.16 13.46
C TYR A 69 8.69 -12.51 12.16
N PHE A 70 8.48 -11.21 12.24
CA PHE A 70 8.20 -10.33 11.12
C PHE A 70 9.31 -9.28 11.08
N ASN A 71 10.16 -9.33 10.07
CA ASN A 71 11.27 -8.39 9.92
C ASN A 71 10.98 -7.48 8.73
N VAL A 72 11.15 -6.17 8.93
CA VAL A 72 11.08 -5.14 7.89
C VAL A 72 12.46 -4.56 7.68
N GLN A 73 12.92 -4.57 6.43
CA GLN A 73 14.16 -3.94 6.03
C GLN A 73 13.89 -2.78 5.08
N ILE A 74 14.66 -1.71 5.26
CA ILE A 74 14.59 -0.50 4.45
C ILE A 74 16.02 -0.20 4.02
N ASN A 75 16.35 -0.51 2.77
CA ASN A 75 17.65 -0.18 2.21
C ASN A 75 17.61 1.25 1.68
N ASN A 76 18.26 2.18 2.38
CA ASN A 76 18.46 3.55 1.91
C ASN A 76 19.89 3.74 1.37
N SER A 77 20.33 2.86 0.45
CA SER A 77 21.62 2.99 -0.21
C SER A 77 21.53 4.01 -1.34
N VAL A 78 22.39 5.02 -1.33
CA VAL A 78 22.46 6.13 -2.32
C VAL A 78 22.58 5.64 -3.78
N MET A 79 22.96 4.37 -4.00
CA MET A 79 23.20 3.76 -5.32
C MET A 79 22.03 2.94 -5.88
N THR A 80 21.04 2.59 -5.06
CA THR A 80 19.84 1.83 -5.48
C THR A 80 18.64 2.57 -4.92
N ALA A 81 17.70 2.99 -5.76
CA ALA A 81 16.47 3.61 -5.27
C ALA A 81 15.88 2.73 -4.15
N GLY A 82 15.66 3.33 -2.98
CA GLY A 82 15.67 2.59 -1.73
C GLY A 82 14.60 1.51 -1.70
N GLU A 83 14.96 0.24 -1.58
CA GLU A 83 13.97 -0.84 -1.56
C GLU A 83 13.58 -1.16 -0.12
N SER A 84 12.27 -1.23 0.15
CA SER A 84 11.78 -1.74 1.43
C SER A 84 11.05 -3.06 1.24
N CYS A 85 11.15 -3.91 2.23
CA CYS A 85 10.63 -5.26 2.14
C CYS A 85 10.32 -5.76 3.54
N TRP A 86 9.52 -6.81 3.59
CA TRP A 86 9.35 -7.55 4.82
C TRP A 86 9.47 -9.05 4.59
N VAL A 87 9.75 -9.78 5.65
CA VAL A 87 9.90 -11.23 5.62
C VAL A 87 9.24 -11.81 6.86
N ILE A 88 8.56 -12.94 6.65
CA ILE A 88 7.97 -13.74 7.71
C ILE A 88 8.87 -14.95 7.88
N SER A 89 9.29 -15.21 9.11
CA SER A 89 10.19 -16.33 9.41
C SER A 89 9.91 -16.94 10.77
N GLN A 90 10.26 -18.22 10.92
CA GLN A 90 10.30 -18.87 12.23
C GLN A 90 11.58 -18.52 13.01
N PHE A 91 12.63 -18.09 12.30
CA PHE A 91 13.94 -17.75 12.88
C PHE A 91 14.16 -16.24 12.99
N GLU A 92 15.00 -15.86 13.95
CA GLU A 92 15.43 -14.47 14.14
C GLU A 92 16.40 -14.03 13.03
N ASN A 93 16.52 -12.71 12.83
CA ASN A 93 17.48 -12.09 11.90
C ASN A 93 17.37 -12.59 10.44
N CYS A 94 16.16 -12.93 10.02
CA CYS A 94 15.88 -13.17 8.61
C CYS A 94 15.72 -11.83 7.88
N ASP A 95 16.43 -11.74 6.76
CA ASP A 95 16.55 -10.54 5.94
C ASP A 95 16.00 -10.82 4.53
N CYS A 96 15.47 -9.81 3.85
CA CYS A 96 14.86 -9.99 2.53
C CYS A 96 15.87 -10.15 1.39
N PHE A 97 17.06 -9.56 1.56
CA PHE A 97 18.09 -9.46 0.52
C PHE A 97 19.16 -10.56 0.68
N THR A 98 19.40 -10.97 1.91
CA THR A 98 20.37 -12.02 2.29
C THR A 98 19.64 -13.18 2.95
N SER A 99 18.63 -13.73 2.29
CA SER A 99 17.90 -14.86 2.85
C SER A 99 18.76 -16.13 2.76
N SER A 100 19.11 -16.69 3.92
CA SER A 100 19.57 -18.08 4.01
C SER A 100 18.44 -19.03 3.58
N ALA A 101 18.76 -20.27 3.22
CA ALA A 101 17.76 -21.29 2.86
C ALA A 101 16.74 -21.58 4.00
N LEU A 102 17.06 -21.17 5.23
CA LEU A 102 16.23 -21.36 6.43
C LEU A 102 15.11 -20.31 6.58
N CYS A 103 15.21 -19.16 5.89
CA CYS A 103 14.28 -18.04 5.99
C CYS A 103 13.21 -18.02 4.88
N GLN A 104 12.84 -19.19 4.35
CA GLN A 104 11.94 -19.26 3.19
C GLN A 104 10.48 -18.94 3.53
N SER A 105 10.16 -17.65 3.51
CA SER A 105 8.93 -17.10 2.92
C SER A 105 9.05 -15.57 2.78
N LYS A 106 9.41 -15.11 1.58
CA LYS A 106 9.49 -13.68 1.27
C LYS A 106 8.09 -13.19 0.90
N TYR A 107 7.56 -12.23 1.66
CA TYR A 107 6.26 -11.62 1.40
C TYR A 107 6.48 -10.15 1.11
N GLY A 108 6.00 -9.66 -0.04
CA GLY A 108 5.96 -8.22 -0.34
C GLY A 108 7.32 -7.55 -0.47
N GLN A 109 7.67 -7.12 -1.69
CA GLN A 109 8.63 -6.05 -1.85
C GLN A 109 7.85 -4.75 -2.03
N VAL A 110 8.04 -3.80 -1.13
CA VAL A 110 7.77 -2.39 -1.43
C VAL A 110 9.00 -1.91 -2.18
N SER A 111 9.03 -2.20 -3.48
CA SER A 111 10.04 -1.67 -4.38
C SER A 111 9.91 -0.15 -4.36
N ALA A 112 10.64 0.53 -3.48
CA ALA A 112 10.78 1.97 -3.53
C ALA A 112 11.87 2.32 -4.57
N THR A 113 11.64 1.79 -5.76
CA THR A 113 12.16 2.36 -6.99
C THR A 113 11.14 3.42 -7.43
N ILE A 114 11.44 4.66 -7.04
CA ILE A 114 10.91 5.95 -7.53
C ILE A 114 9.71 6.54 -6.72
N ASN A 115 10.07 7.50 -5.85
CA ASN A 115 9.37 8.70 -5.36
C ASN A 115 8.03 8.64 -4.59
N ASP A 116 7.26 7.56 -4.62
CA ASP A 116 5.87 7.71 -4.18
C ASP A 116 5.56 7.24 -2.75
N ILE A 117 6.27 6.29 -2.14
CA ILE A 117 5.92 5.76 -0.80
C ILE A 117 7.15 5.54 0.08
N GLU A 118 7.21 6.25 1.21
CA GLU A 118 8.21 6.09 2.25
C GLU A 118 7.65 5.21 3.39
N LEU A 119 8.40 4.19 3.78
CA LEU A 119 8.10 3.34 4.94
C LEU A 119 9.11 3.64 6.04
N SER A 120 8.64 3.95 7.24
CA SER A 120 9.47 4.03 8.44
C SER A 120 8.85 3.21 9.58
N THR A 121 9.71 2.75 10.48
CA THR A 121 9.30 1.97 11.65
C THR A 121 10.19 2.29 12.83
N ASN A 122 9.63 2.23 14.03
CA ASN A 122 10.43 2.36 15.26
C ASN A 122 11.18 1.07 15.62
N ARG A 123 10.74 -0.08 15.07
CA ARG A 123 11.40 -1.37 15.22
C ARG A 123 11.33 -2.17 13.92
N SER A 124 12.47 -2.64 13.44
CA SER A 124 12.58 -3.47 12.23
C SER A 124 12.06 -4.89 12.47
N GLN A 125 12.28 -5.46 13.65
CA GLN A 125 11.87 -6.82 13.98
C GLN A 125 10.74 -6.85 15.01
N LEU A 126 9.68 -7.56 14.66
CA LEU A 126 8.53 -7.86 15.50
C LEU A 126 8.49 -9.36 15.77
N SER A 127 8.20 -9.77 17.00
CA SER A 127 8.05 -11.19 17.38
C SER A 127 6.63 -11.42 17.88
N PHE A 128 5.97 -12.46 17.36
CA PHE A 128 4.67 -12.91 17.84
C PHE A 128 4.84 -14.18 18.67
N SER A 129 4.38 -14.13 19.92
CA SER A 129 4.32 -15.27 20.82
C SER A 129 3.17 -16.20 20.44
N PRO A 130 3.35 -17.53 20.56
CA PRO A 130 2.26 -18.49 20.36
C PRO A 130 1.12 -18.32 21.38
N LEU A 131 1.40 -17.73 22.55
CA LEU A 131 0.41 -17.49 23.59
C LEU A 131 -0.36 -16.20 23.28
N PHE A 132 -1.59 -16.35 22.79
CA PHE A 132 -2.53 -15.28 22.42
C PHE A 132 -2.03 -14.28 21.35
N GLY A 133 -0.91 -14.55 20.69
CA GLY A 133 -0.34 -13.67 19.68
C GLY A 133 0.18 -12.35 20.24
N MET A 134 0.62 -12.33 21.50
CA MET A 134 1.30 -11.17 22.09
C MET A 134 2.59 -10.83 21.34
N THR A 135 3.04 -9.59 21.43
CA THR A 135 4.20 -9.11 20.68
C THR A 135 4.95 -7.98 21.41
N ASN A 136 6.15 -7.64 20.96
CA ASN A 136 6.92 -6.48 21.44
C ASN A 136 6.35 -5.14 20.94
N GLY A 137 5.37 -5.18 20.03
CA GLY A 137 4.65 -4.01 19.52
C GLY A 137 5.52 -3.13 18.62
N THR A 138 4.91 -2.41 17.69
CA THR A 138 5.62 -1.51 16.77
C THR A 138 4.64 -0.58 16.09
N THR A 139 5.14 0.48 15.46
CA THR A 139 4.33 1.34 14.59
C THR A 139 5.05 1.50 13.25
N TYR A 140 4.36 1.13 12.18
CA TYR A 140 4.78 1.38 10.81
C TYR A 140 4.12 2.66 10.32
N HIS A 141 4.90 3.56 9.75
CA HIS A 141 4.43 4.81 9.17
C HIS A 141 4.69 4.76 7.67
N LEU A 142 3.63 4.89 6.89
CA LEU A 142 3.68 4.90 5.43
C LEU A 142 3.26 6.28 4.94
N VAL A 143 4.10 6.92 4.14
CA VAL A 143 3.87 8.26 3.62
C VAL A 143 3.89 8.22 2.10
N SER A 144 2.89 8.82 1.46
CA SER A 144 2.84 8.97 0.00
C SER A 144 2.35 10.34 -0.40
N GLY A 145 3.27 11.20 -0.85
CA GLY A 145 2.98 12.59 -1.19
C GLY A 145 2.27 13.33 -0.05
N GLY A 146 0.99 13.68 -0.26
CA GLY A 146 0.17 14.38 0.73
C GLY A 146 -0.54 13.49 1.77
N PHE A 147 -0.47 12.16 1.63
CA PHE A 147 -1.19 11.20 2.47
C PHE A 147 -0.23 10.42 3.37
N ALA A 148 -0.62 10.15 4.62
CA ALA A 148 0.14 9.29 5.52
C ALA A 148 -0.77 8.39 6.36
N THR A 149 -0.38 7.14 6.53
CA THR A 149 -1.07 6.13 7.35
C THR A 149 -0.13 5.56 8.41
N LYS A 150 -0.70 5.20 9.56
CA LYS A 150 0.00 4.47 10.63
C LYS A 150 -0.64 3.11 10.82
N VAL A 151 0.19 2.07 10.82
CA VAL A 151 -0.18 0.73 11.27
C VAL A 151 0.42 0.51 12.64
N ILE A 152 -0.44 0.40 13.65
CA ILE A 152 -0.03 0.33 15.05
C ILE A 152 -0.32 -1.07 15.56
N VAL A 153 0.75 -1.74 16.01
CA VAL A 153 0.70 -3.06 16.62
C VAL A 153 0.92 -2.90 18.11
N SER A 154 -0.13 -3.17 18.89
CA SER A 154 -0.06 -3.20 20.36
C SER A 154 0.77 -4.39 20.83
N THR A 155 1.36 -4.30 22.02
CA THR A 155 2.06 -5.41 22.67
C THR A 155 1.16 -6.62 22.95
N GLN A 156 -0.16 -6.43 22.98
CA GLN A 156 -1.15 -7.51 23.08
C GLN A 156 -1.46 -8.18 21.73
N GLY A 157 -0.79 -7.81 20.64
CA GLY A 157 -1.02 -8.41 19.31
C GLY A 157 -2.23 -7.86 18.56
N ARG A 158 -2.78 -6.72 19.00
CA ARG A 158 -3.85 -6.00 18.29
C ARG A 158 -3.23 -5.11 17.22
N ILE A 159 -3.58 -5.34 15.96
CA ILE A 159 -3.15 -4.55 14.81
C ILE A 159 -4.29 -3.58 14.43
N ARG A 160 -3.98 -2.29 14.27
CA ARG A 160 -4.95 -1.26 13.85
C ARG A 160 -4.32 -0.32 12.82
N ILE A 161 -5.16 0.24 11.96
CA ILE A 161 -4.77 1.26 10.98
C ILE A 161 -5.41 2.58 11.39
N CYS A 162 -4.68 3.68 11.29
CA CYS A 162 -5.24 5.02 11.39
C CYS A 162 -4.57 5.96 10.36
N MET A 163 -5.27 7.04 10.02
CA MET A 163 -4.80 8.06 9.09
C MET A 163 -4.06 9.17 9.85
N ASP A 164 -2.83 9.48 9.45
CA ASP A 164 -1.99 10.50 10.11
C ASP A 164 -2.02 11.84 9.36
N ARG A 165 -2.10 11.79 8.03
CA ARG A 165 -2.17 12.99 7.18
C ARG A 165 -3.07 12.74 5.98
N GLY A 166 -3.95 13.69 5.68
CA GLY A 166 -4.91 13.60 4.58
C GLY A 166 -6.21 12.92 4.99
N GLU A 167 -7.27 13.09 4.20
CA GLU A 167 -8.61 12.58 4.52
C GLU A 167 -8.94 11.29 3.75
N SER A 168 -9.53 10.33 4.45
CA SER A 168 -9.94 9.06 3.87
C SER A 168 -11.22 8.57 4.51
N ALA A 169 -12.19 8.15 3.69
CA ALA A 169 -13.39 7.47 4.15
C ALA A 169 -13.12 6.04 4.66
N ILE A 170 -11.90 5.51 4.46
CA ILE A 170 -11.54 4.12 4.74
C ILE A 170 -10.97 3.96 6.16
N TYR A 171 -10.18 4.93 6.64
CA TYR A 171 -9.47 4.84 7.91
C TYR A 171 -9.79 6.06 8.76
N ALA A 172 -10.11 5.83 10.03
CA ALA A 172 -10.29 6.89 11.01
C ALA A 172 -8.96 7.63 11.27
N PRO A 173 -9.00 8.90 11.67
CA PRO A 173 -7.80 9.63 12.09
C PRO A 173 -7.12 8.94 13.28
N CYS A 174 -5.79 9.07 13.33
CA CYS A 174 -5.02 8.85 14.54
C CYS A 174 -5.27 10.01 15.53
#